data_AF-A0A376UEL7-F1
#
_entry.id   AF-A0A376UEL7-F1
#
_cell.length_a   1.000
_cell.length_b   1.000
_cell.length_c   1.000
_cell.angle_alpha   90.00
_cell.angle_beta   90.00
_cell.angle_gamma   90.00
#
_symmetry.space_group_name_H-M   'P 1'
#
loop_
_entity.id
_entity.type
_entity.pdbx_description
1 polymer ?
#
loop_
_entity_poly.entity_id
_entity_poly.type
_entity_poly.pdbx_seq_one_letter_code
_entity_poly.pdbx_strand_id
1 'polypeptide(L)' 'MGSITQDESVAQNADNQLPGIISHIERGAEQCEVLMALPDGQTLCATVPVNEATSLQQGQNVTAYFNADSVIIATLC' A
#
# COMPACT_ATOMS: atom_id res chain seq x y z
N MET A 1 1.65 -10.39 5.14
CA MET A 1 0.34 -9.73 4.91
C MET A 1 0.59 -8.23 4.89
N GLY A 2 0.08 -7.50 3.89
CA GLY A 2 0.37 -6.07 3.71
C GLY A 2 -0.85 -5.28 3.23
N SER A 3 -0.88 -3.98 3.51
CA SER A 3 -2.01 -3.08 3.19
C SER A 3 -1.54 -1.61 3.16
N ILE A 4 -2.49 -0.67 3.11
CA ILE A 4 -2.26 0.79 3.09
C ILE A 4 -2.98 1.42 4.29
N THR A 5 -2.30 2.30 5.02
CA THR A 5 -2.87 2.96 6.22
C THR A 5 -2.45 4.43 6.34
N GLN A 6 -3.25 5.22 7.06
CA GLN A 6 -2.89 6.56 7.54
C GLN A 6 -2.40 6.55 8.99
N ASP A 7 -2.58 5.44 9.71
CA ASP A 7 -2.11 5.29 11.09
C ASP A 7 -0.67 4.79 11.10
N GLU A 8 0.25 5.66 11.52
CA GLU A 8 1.67 5.33 11.65
C GLU A 8 1.91 4.14 12.59
N SER A 9 1.11 3.99 13.65
CA SER A 9 1.25 2.90 14.62
C SER A 9 0.98 1.55 13.96
N VAL A 10 0.01 1.49 13.04
CA VAL A 10 -0.29 0.27 12.28
C VAL A 10 0.89 -0.08 11.37
N ALA A 11 1.42 0.90 10.63
CA ALA A 11 2.55 0.68 9.72
C ALA A 11 3.84 0.28 10.47
N GLN A 12 4.10 0.86 11.65
CA GLN A 12 5.29 0.59 12.46
C GLN A 12 5.41 -0.86 12.96
N ASN A 13 4.31 -1.61 12.96
CA ASN A 13 4.32 -3.03 13.34
C ASN A 13 4.78 -3.96 12.20
N ALA A 14 5.03 -3.43 11.00
CA ALA A 14 5.50 -4.19 9.85
C ALA A 14 6.97 -3.94 9.54
N ASP A 15 7.64 -4.94 8.94
CA ASP A 15 9.07 -4.89 8.62
C ASP A 15 9.40 -3.80 7.59
N ASN A 16 8.53 -3.63 6.59
CA ASN A 16 8.72 -2.66 5.51
C ASN A 16 7.59 -1.64 5.53
N GLN A 17 7.96 -0.36 5.42
CA GLN A 17 7.08 0.79 5.46
C GLN A 17 7.47 1.75 4.34
N LEU A 18 6.54 1.98 3.41
CA LEU A 18 6.76 2.82 2.24
C LEU A 18 5.76 3.98 2.28
N PRO A 19 6.18 5.19 2.70
CA PRO A 19 5.32 6.36 2.65
C PRO A 19 5.10 6.80 1.20
N GLY A 20 3.89 7.28 0.91
CA GLY A 20 3.52 7.73 -0.43
C GLY A 20 2.18 8.45 -0.45
N ILE A 21 1.73 8.78 -1.65
CA ILE A 21 0.45 9.47 -1.89
C ILE A 21 -0.42 8.61 -2.77
N ILE A 22 -1.69 8.41 -2.40
CA ILE A 22 -2.63 7.66 -3.24
C ILE A 22 -2.85 8.42 -4.54
N SER A 23 -2.47 7.81 -5.66
CA SER A 23 -2.62 8.36 -7.01
C SER A 23 -3.92 7.92 -7.67
N HIS A 24 -4.44 6.73 -7.34
CA HIS A 24 -5.71 6.21 -7.86
C HIS A 24 -6.34 5.16 -6.94
N ILE A 25 -7.66 5.02 -6.96
CA ILE A 25 -8.39 3.95 -6.28
C ILE A 25 -9.47 3.43 -7.23
N GLU A 26 -9.40 2.14 -7.56
CA GLU A 26 -10.48 1.40 -8.21
C GLU A 26 -11.20 0.53 -7.17
N ARG A 27 -12.51 0.75 -6.98
CA ARG A 27 -13.29 0.02 -5.97
C ARG A 27 -14.16 -1.05 -6.63
N GLY A 28 -13.84 -2.31 -6.38
CA GLY A 28 -14.67 -3.46 -6.75
C GLY A 28 -15.68 -3.85 -5.66
N ALA A 29 -16.31 -5.01 -5.81
CA ALA A 29 -17.32 -5.50 -4.87
C ALA A 29 -16.72 -5.95 -3.52
N GLU A 30 -15.57 -6.64 -3.55
CA GLU A 30 -14.90 -7.16 -2.36
C GLU A 30 -13.49 -6.62 -2.17
N GLN A 31 -12.84 -6.23 -3.27
CA GLN A 31 -11.47 -5.73 -3.29
C GLN A 31 -11.40 -4.35 -3.92
N CYS A 32 -10.44 -3.55 -3.48
CA CYS A 32 -10.06 -2.28 -4.05
C CYS A 32 -8.63 -2.37 -4.58
N GLU A 33 -8.39 -1.94 -5.80
CA GLU A 33 -7.03 -1.67 -6.29
C GLU A 33 -6.66 -0.24 -5.90
N VAL A 34 -5.55 -0.08 -5.19
CA VAL A 34 -5.03 1.21 -4.75
C VAL A 34 -3.66 1.41 -5.38
N LEU A 35 -3.54 2.45 -6.18
CA LEU A 35 -2.26 2.90 -6.73
C LEU A 35 -1.72 4.03 -5.86
N MET A 36 -0.45 3.93 -5.51
CA MET A 36 0.26 4.91 -4.69
C MET A 36 1.52 5.37 -5.42
N ALA A 37 1.69 6.68 -5.53
CA ALA A 37 2.93 7.28 -5.99
C ALA A 37 3.96 7.27 -4.84
N LEU A 38 5.12 6.67 -5.10
CA LEU A 38 6.27 6.67 -4.20
C LEU A 38 7.14 7.92 -4.41
N PRO A 39 7.96 8.33 -3.43
CA PRO A 39 8.81 9.52 -3.53
C PRO A 39 9.82 9.49 -4.69
N ASP A 40 10.18 8.30 -5.15
CA ASP A 40 11.10 8.08 -6.28
C ASP A 40 10.40 8.13 -7.65
N GLY A 41 9.10 8.42 -7.67
CA GLY A 41 8.29 8.50 -8.89
C GLY A 41 7.75 7.15 -9.37
N GLN A 42 8.07 6.04 -8.71
CA GLN A 42 7.49 4.74 -9.02
C GLN A 42 6.04 4.64 -8.50
N THR A 43 5.29 3.70 -9.06
CA THR A 43 3.93 3.40 -8.59
C THR A 43 3.91 2.07 -7.88
N LEU A 44 3.41 2.07 -6.65
CA LEU A 44 3.08 0.86 -5.90
C LEU A 44 1.60 0.54 -6.12
N CYS A 45 1.31 -0.73 -6.42
CA CYS A 45 -0.05 -1.25 -6.50
C CYS A 45 -0.32 -2.17 -5.30
N ALA A 46 -1.47 -1.97 -4.65
CA ALA A 46 -1.94 -2.84 -3.58
C ALA A 46 -3.41 -3.22 -3.81
N THR A 47 -3.74 -4.48 -3.56
CA THR A 47 -5.13 -4.94 -3.48
C THR A 47 -5.54 -4.99 -2.01
N VAL A 48 -6.56 -4.19 -1.66
CA VAL A 48 -7.02 -4.02 -0.27
C VAL A 48 -8.50 -4.41 -0.17
N PRO A 49 -8.92 -5.17 0.84
CA PRO A 49 -10.33 -5.44 1.08
C PRO A 49 -11.17 -4.15 1.18
N VAL A 50 -12.37 -4.14 0.58
CA VAL A 50 -13.21 -2.94 0.49
C VAL A 50 -13.54 -2.35 1.87
N ASN A 51 -13.76 -3.20 2.87
CA ASN A 51 -14.05 -2.80 4.25
C ASN A 51 -12.88 -2.02 4.90
N GLU A 52 -11.64 -2.36 4.56
CA GLU A 52 -10.43 -1.69 5.05
C GLU A 52 -10.11 -0.41 4.24
N ALA A 53 -10.52 -0.35 2.97
CA ALA A 53 -10.25 0.79 2.09
C ALA A 53 -11.31 1.91 2.17
N THR A 54 -12.29 1.83 3.08
CA THR A 54 -13.44 2.77 3.12
C THR A 54 -13.03 4.23 3.39
N SER A 55 -12.02 4.45 4.21
CA SER A 55 -11.50 5.79 4.53
C SER A 55 -10.46 6.33 3.54
N LEU A 56 -9.94 5.47 2.66
CA LEU A 56 -8.89 5.83 1.71
C LEU A 56 -9.45 6.74 0.60
N GLN A 57 -8.70 7.78 0.27
CA GLN A 57 -9.06 8.72 -0.78
C GLN A 57 -7.82 9.10 -1.61
N GLN A 58 -8.05 9.36 -2.89
CA GLN A 58 -7.01 9.88 -3.78
C GLN A 58 -6.44 11.20 -3.23
N GLY A 59 -5.12 11.36 -3.32
CA GLY A 59 -4.39 12.52 -2.81
C GLY A 59 -4.01 12.45 -1.33
N GLN A 60 -4.42 11.41 -0.60
CA GLN A 60 -4.02 11.23 0.80
C GLN A 60 -2.56 10.77 0.92
N ASN A 61 -1.85 11.35 1.91
CA ASN A 61 -0.60 10.78 2.40
C ASN A 61 -0.92 9.52 3.21
N VAL A 62 -0.27 8.42 2.84
CA VAL A 62 -0.47 7.10 3.43
C VAL A 62 0.88 6.37 3.52
N THR A 63 0.90 5.26 4.25
CA THR A 63 2.02 4.32 4.26
C THR A 63 1.53 2.95 3.80
N ALA A 64 2.14 2.42 2.74
CA ALA A 64 2.01 1.01 2.39
C ALA A 64 2.96 0.20 3.27
N TYR A 65 2.51 -0.95 3.77
CA TYR A 65 3.30 -1.78 4.67
C TYR A 65 3.21 -3.26 4.30
N PHE A 66 4.30 -4.01 4.51
CA PHE A 66 4.35 -5.45 4.30
C PHE A 66 5.53 -6.08 5.04
N ASN A 67 5.40 -7.36 5.39
CA ASN A 67 6.44 -8.10 6.10
C ASN A 67 7.50 -8.64 5.13
N ALA A 68 8.72 -8.84 5.63
CA ALA A 68 9.85 -9.31 4.83
C ALA A 68 9.63 -10.72 4.26
N ASP A 69 8.83 -11.54 4.95
CA ASP A 69 8.42 -12.87 4.51
C ASP A 69 7.47 -12.88 3.30
N SER A 70 6.97 -11.72 2.89
CA SER A 70 6.01 -11.55 1.80
C SER A 70 6.68 -11.09 0.49
N VAL A 71 8.02 -11.16 0.41
CA VAL A 71 8.83 -10.64 -0.71
C VAL A 71 9.63 -11.75 -1.40
N ILE A 72 9.73 -11.68 -2.72
CA ILE A 72 10.58 -12.56 -3.55
C ILE A 72 11.72 -11.76 -4.15
N ILE A 73 12.94 -12.29 -4.10
CA ILE A 73 14.14 -11.71 -4.73
C ILE A 73 14.50 -12.48 -6.00
N ALA A 74 14.81 -11.75 -7.07
CA ALA A 74 15.36 -12.29 -8.31
C ALA A 74 16.56 -11.44 -8.77
N THR A 75 17.62 -12.07 -9.28
CA THR A 75 18.85 -11.40 -9.72
C THR A 75 19.48 -12.11 -10.92
N LEU A 76 20.33 -11.41 -11.68
CA LEU A 76 21.16 -11.98 -12.74
C LEU A 76 22.55 -12.29 -12.17
N CYS A 77 23.04 -13.51 -12.36
CA CYS A 77 24.38 -13.94 -11.96
C CYS A 77 25.26 -14.27 -13.16
#